data_AF-A0A8J3YLG7-F1
#
_entry.id   AF-A0A8J3YLG7-F1
#
_cell.length_a   1.000
_cell.length_b   1.000
_cell.length_c   1.000
_cell.angle_alpha   90.00
_cell.angle_beta   90.00
_cell.angle_gamma   90.00
#
_symmetry.space_group_name_H-M   'P 1'
#
loop_
_entity.id
_entity.type
_entity.pdbx_description
1 polymer ?
#
loop_
_entity_poly.entity_id
_entity_poly.type
_entity_poly.pdbx_seq_one_letter_code
_entity_poly.pdbx_strand_id
1 'polypeptide(L)'
;MTLYDDITDLTVDAGPLQYVGYHVDPAFPRDVAGIRLRFAHGAWLVGVDSDDDTVTLQKVEGTAPAGATVVDAGGLLPWAAALGKHVQWRWVLENQQGYTDALQIEFTDRVRVGSVTIQVLAIGSALRVHAVLPVETPLLVRPPAG
;
A
#
# COMPACT_ATOMS: atom_id res chain seq x y z
N MET A 1 14.46 10.75 7.97
CA MET A 1 14.01 10.55 6.58
C MET A 1 12.51 10.73 6.60
N THR A 2 11.96 11.54 5.70
CA THR A 2 10.52 11.84 5.71
C THR A 2 9.76 10.78 4.94
N LEU A 3 8.46 10.60 5.22
CA LEU A 3 7.57 9.71 4.46
C LEU A 3 7.72 9.92 2.93
N TYR A 4 7.92 11.17 2.51
CA TYR A 4 8.12 11.56 1.11
C TYR A 4 9.44 11.07 0.49
N ASP A 5 10.50 10.91 1.27
CA ASP A 5 11.76 10.34 0.79
C ASP A 5 11.60 8.83 0.60
N ASP A 6 11.06 8.14 1.61
CA ASP A 6 10.81 6.69 1.60
C ASP A 6 9.87 6.26 0.47
N ILE A 7 8.80 7.03 0.24
CA ILE A 7 7.84 6.77 -0.83
C ILE A 7 8.45 7.05 -2.21
N THR A 8 9.45 7.94 -2.28
CA THR A 8 10.18 8.24 -3.51
C THR A 8 11.03 7.07 -3.96
N ASP A 9 11.87 6.58 -3.05
CA ASP A 9 12.67 5.36 -3.25
C ASP A 9 11.81 4.17 -3.69
N LEU A 10 10.64 3.99 -3.06
CA LEU A 10 9.72 2.90 -3.33
C LEU A 10 9.28 2.83 -4.81
N THR A 11 9.06 3.97 -5.47
CA THR A 11 8.54 3.96 -6.85
C THR A 11 9.64 3.95 -7.90
N VAL A 12 10.75 4.62 -7.63
CA VAL A 12 11.79 4.80 -8.65
C VAL A 12 12.62 3.52 -8.77
N ASP A 13 13.02 2.92 -7.65
CA ASP A 13 14.10 1.92 -7.65
C ASP A 13 13.72 0.55 -7.12
N ALA A 14 12.58 0.40 -6.41
CA ALA A 14 12.25 -0.85 -5.72
C ALA A 14 12.15 -2.08 -6.65
N GLY A 15 11.82 -1.89 -7.92
CA GLY A 15 11.55 -3.00 -8.85
C GLY A 15 10.16 -3.62 -8.64
N PRO A 16 9.91 -4.85 -9.12
CA PRO A 16 8.62 -5.50 -8.97
C PRO A 16 8.38 -6.00 -7.53
N LEU A 17 7.14 -5.99 -7.07
CA LEU A 17 6.74 -6.54 -5.78
C LEU A 17 6.89 -8.07 -5.78
N GLN A 18 7.56 -8.63 -4.79
CA GLN A 18 7.87 -10.06 -4.70
C GLN A 18 7.19 -10.75 -3.53
N TYR A 19 6.84 -10.02 -2.48
CA TYR A 19 6.24 -10.58 -1.29
C TYR A 19 5.49 -9.53 -0.47
N VAL A 20 4.41 -9.96 0.17
CA VAL A 20 3.63 -9.17 1.11
C VAL A 20 3.39 -9.97 2.38
N GLY A 21 3.69 -9.38 3.53
CA GLY A 21 3.43 -9.98 4.84
C GLY A 21 2.65 -9.02 5.73
N TYR A 22 1.66 -9.53 6.45
CA TYR A 22 0.97 -8.79 7.50
C TYR A 22 1.61 -9.09 8.85
N HIS A 23 1.96 -8.03 9.57
CA HIS A 23 2.31 -8.10 10.97
C HIS A 23 1.03 -8.01 11.78
N VAL A 24 0.77 -9.02 12.61
CA VAL A 24 -0.43 -9.09 13.46
C VAL A 24 -0.04 -9.30 14.91
N ASP A 25 -0.81 -8.70 15.82
CA ASP A 25 -0.77 -9.06 17.23
C ASP A 25 -1.57 -10.36 17.42
N PRO A 26 -1.00 -11.42 18.02
CA PRO A 26 -1.75 -12.63 18.35
C PRO A 26 -3.02 -12.40 19.19
N ALA A 27 -3.06 -11.35 20.00
CA ALA A 27 -4.25 -10.97 20.76
C ALA A 27 -5.35 -10.34 19.89
N PHE A 28 -4.97 -9.71 18.77
CA PHE A 28 -5.87 -9.03 17.83
C PHE A 28 -5.59 -9.49 16.39
N PRO A 29 -5.86 -10.76 16.04
CA PRO A 29 -5.41 -11.36 14.77
C PRO A 29 -6.10 -10.79 13.52
N ARG A 30 -7.09 -9.92 13.70
CA ARG A 30 -7.78 -9.20 12.62
C ARG A 30 -7.22 -7.80 12.38
N ASP A 31 -6.39 -7.29 13.30
CA ASP A 31 -5.80 -5.98 13.22
C ASP A 31 -4.38 -6.09 12.67
N VAL A 32 -4.20 -5.52 11.48
CA VAL A 32 -2.90 -5.47 10.82
C VAL A 32 -2.13 -4.29 11.41
N ALA A 33 -1.12 -4.59 12.23
CA ALA A 33 -0.25 -3.57 12.83
C ALA A 33 0.81 -3.05 11.84
N GLY A 34 1.09 -3.82 10.78
CA GLY A 34 2.05 -3.43 9.76
C GLY A 34 1.94 -4.28 8.50
N ILE A 35 2.33 -3.72 7.36
CA ILE A 35 2.37 -4.40 6.08
C ILE A 35 3.79 -4.34 5.55
N ARG A 36 4.43 -5.50 5.50
CA ARG A 36 5.75 -5.63 4.92
C ARG A 36 5.63 -5.86 3.42
N LEU A 37 6.20 -4.96 2.64
CA LEU A 37 6.28 -5.04 1.19
C LEU A 37 7.73 -5.30 0.80
N ARG A 38 8.02 -6.45 0.19
CA ARG A 38 9.35 -6.75 -0.34
C ARG A 38 9.32 -6.73 -1.86
N PHE A 39 10.22 -5.95 -2.43
CA PHE A 39 10.43 -5.80 -3.86
C PHE A 39 11.79 -6.38 -4.25
N ALA A 40 12.09 -6.40 -5.55
CA ALA A 40 13.37 -6.91 -6.05
C ALA A 40 14.60 -6.16 -5.49
N HIS A 41 14.48 -4.86 -5.20
CA HIS A 41 15.59 -4.00 -4.76
C HIS A 41 15.34 -3.31 -3.42
N GLY A 42 14.58 -3.94 -2.53
CA GLY A 42 14.40 -3.43 -1.18
C GLY A 42 13.17 -3.99 -0.47
N ALA A 43 13.02 -3.62 0.80
CA ALA A 43 11.81 -3.88 1.56
C ALA A 43 11.37 -2.62 2.30
N TRP A 44 10.07 -2.48 2.44
CA TRP A 44 9.43 -1.38 3.16
C TRP A 44 8.41 -1.95 4.13
N LEU A 45 8.25 -1.27 5.25
CA LEU A 45 7.21 -1.51 6.22
C LEU A 45 6.25 -0.33 6.19
N VAL A 46 4.99 -0.61 5.85
CA VAL A 46 3.89 0.31 6.12
C VAL A 46 3.45 0.05 7.56
N GLY A 47 3.43 1.10 8.39
CA GLY A 47 3.02 1.03 9.77
C GLY A 47 1.94 2.06 10.09
N VAL A 48 1.49 2.04 11.33
CA VAL A 48 0.60 3.06 11.92
C VAL A 48 1.23 3.54 13.22
N ASP A 49 1.28 4.85 13.42
CA ASP A 49 1.66 5.45 14.70
C ASP A 49 0.50 5.26 15.70
N SER A 50 0.82 4.75 16.89
CA SER A 50 -0.20 4.45 17.90
C SER A 50 -0.76 5.69 18.61
N ASP A 51 -0.08 6.83 18.52
CA ASP A 51 -0.44 8.03 19.26
C ASP A 51 -1.42 8.90 18.47
N ASP A 52 -1.28 8.94 17.13
CA ASP A 52 -2.08 9.82 16.26
C ASP A 52 -2.69 9.14 15.02
N ASP A 53 -2.57 7.81 14.91
CA ASP A 53 -3.04 7.01 13.78
C ASP A 53 -2.41 7.41 12.43
N THR A 54 -1.22 8.04 12.42
CA THR A 54 -0.51 8.37 11.17
C THR A 54 0.03 7.12 10.48
N VAL A 55 -0.26 6.93 9.20
CA VAL A 55 0.39 5.92 8.36
C VAL A 55 1.85 6.31 8.14
N THR A 56 2.74 5.38 8.47
CA THR A 56 4.18 5.50 8.27
C THR A 56 4.65 4.56 7.17
N LEU A 57 5.71 4.94 6.46
CA LEU A 57 6.41 4.08 5.50
C LEU A 57 7.90 4.19 5.79
N GLN A 58 8.53 3.06 6.04
CA GLN A 58 9.96 3.03 6.34
C GLN A 58 10.63 1.94 5.49
N LYS A 59 11.74 2.27 4.85
CA LYS A 59 12.65 1.27 4.28
C LYS A 59 13.28 0.42 5.39
N VAL A 60 13.18 -0.90 5.27
CA VAL A 60 13.65 -1.85 6.28
C VAL A 60 14.68 -2.81 5.71
N GLU A 61 15.71 -3.09 6.50
CA GLU A 61 16.70 -4.12 6.22
C GLU A 61 16.36 -5.41 7.01
N GLY A 62 16.76 -6.58 6.50
CA GLY A 62 16.69 -7.83 7.27
C GLY A 62 15.29 -8.41 7.48
N THR A 63 15.12 -9.31 8.45
CA THR A 63 13.86 -10.04 8.72
C THR A 63 12.88 -9.21 9.58
N ALA A 64 11.65 -9.69 9.79
CA ALA A 64 10.65 -8.97 10.59
C ALA A 64 11.14 -8.76 12.03
N PRO A 65 10.63 -7.73 12.74
CA PRO A 65 10.98 -7.47 14.15
C PRO A 65 10.77 -8.72 15.01
N ALA A 66 11.66 -8.93 15.98
CA ALA A 66 11.54 -10.06 16.91
C ALA A 66 10.20 -10.00 17.67
N GLY A 67 9.44 -11.10 17.64
CA GLY A 67 8.12 -11.20 18.28
C GLY A 67 6.94 -10.82 17.39
N ALA A 68 7.16 -10.26 16.19
CA ALA A 68 6.08 -10.03 15.24
C ALA A 68 5.63 -11.35 14.61
N THR A 69 4.34 -11.66 14.70
CA THR A 69 3.76 -12.75 13.90
C THR A 69 3.53 -12.23 12.49
N VAL A 70 4.21 -12.84 11.51
CA VAL A 70 4.06 -12.48 10.10
C VAL A 70 3.23 -13.52 9.39
N VAL A 71 2.13 -13.09 8.79
CA VAL A 71 1.27 -13.91 7.93
C VAL A 71 1.54 -13.54 6.48
N ASP A 72 1.82 -14.54 5.63
CA ASP A 72 1.94 -14.32 4.18
C ASP A 72 0.58 -13.90 3.61
N ALA A 73 0.53 -12.69 3.06
CA ALA A 73 -0.67 -12.10 2.47
C ALA A 73 -0.61 -12.08 0.93
N GLY A 74 0.47 -12.55 0.32
CA GLY A 74 0.68 -12.50 -1.12
C GLY A 74 -0.36 -13.30 -1.93
N GLY A 75 -0.92 -14.35 -1.34
CA GLY A 75 -2.00 -15.14 -1.95
C GLY A 75 -3.40 -14.51 -1.83
N LEU A 76 -3.54 -13.40 -1.10
CA LEU A 76 -4.82 -12.76 -0.82
C LEU A 76 -5.04 -11.57 -1.75
N LEU A 77 -6.30 -11.29 -2.12
CA LEU A 77 -6.64 -10.04 -2.79
C LEU A 77 -6.53 -8.86 -1.78
N PRO A 78 -6.07 -7.67 -2.21
CA PRO A 78 -5.64 -7.34 -3.58
C PRO A 78 -4.17 -7.68 -3.92
N TRP A 79 -3.37 -8.15 -2.96
CA TRP A 79 -1.93 -8.38 -3.15
C TRP A 79 -1.58 -9.41 -4.22
N ALA A 80 -2.38 -10.45 -4.37
CA ALA A 80 -2.19 -11.45 -5.43
C ALA A 80 -2.18 -10.82 -6.83
N ALA A 81 -2.94 -9.73 -7.03
CA ALA A 81 -2.95 -8.99 -8.30
C ALA A 81 -1.77 -8.01 -8.42
N ALA A 82 -1.13 -7.62 -7.31
CA ALA A 82 0.01 -6.70 -7.27
C ALA A 82 1.37 -7.41 -7.36
N LEU A 83 1.46 -8.68 -6.98
CA LEU A 83 2.70 -9.45 -7.08
C LEU A 83 3.23 -9.48 -8.52
N GLY A 84 4.53 -9.27 -8.67
CA GLY A 84 5.25 -9.17 -9.93
C GLY A 84 5.13 -7.82 -10.64
N LYS A 85 4.33 -6.88 -10.13
CA LYS A 85 4.13 -5.55 -10.73
C LYS A 85 5.00 -4.48 -10.08
N HIS A 86 5.24 -3.41 -10.81
CA HIS A 86 5.98 -2.23 -10.33
C HIS A 86 5.02 -1.21 -9.75
N VAL A 87 5.47 -0.46 -8.74
CA VAL A 87 4.77 0.77 -8.35
C VAL A 87 4.88 1.77 -9.49
N GLN A 88 3.74 2.34 -9.90
CA GLN A 88 3.64 3.35 -10.96
C GLN A 88 3.29 4.71 -10.38
N TRP A 89 2.22 4.74 -9.59
CA TRP A 89 1.73 5.94 -8.92
C TRP A 89 1.56 5.68 -7.43
N ARG A 90 1.65 6.76 -6.67
CA ARG A 90 1.40 6.77 -5.25
C ARG A 90 0.69 8.05 -4.86
N TRP A 91 -0.14 7.97 -3.84
CA TRP A 91 -0.83 9.10 -3.26
C TRP A 91 -0.79 8.97 -1.75
N VAL A 92 -0.62 10.11 -1.10
CA VAL A 92 -0.72 10.25 0.35
C VAL A 92 -2.00 11.03 0.61
N LEU A 93 -2.84 10.51 1.51
CA LEU A 93 -4.06 11.17 1.93
C LEU A 93 -3.84 11.71 3.34
N GLU A 94 -4.03 13.02 3.48
CA GLU A 94 -3.98 13.70 4.77
C GLU A 94 -5.40 13.99 5.25
N ASN A 95 -5.64 13.82 6.55
CA ASN A 95 -6.89 14.20 7.17
C ASN A 95 -6.95 15.72 7.44
N GLN A 96 -8.07 16.20 7.98
CA GLN A 96 -8.31 17.62 8.26
C GLN A 96 -7.36 18.23 9.30
N GLN A 97 -6.59 17.41 10.02
CA GLN A 97 -5.61 17.83 11.03
C GLN A 97 -4.18 17.82 10.46
N GLY A 98 -3.98 17.38 9.22
CA GLY A 98 -2.68 17.30 8.57
C GLY A 98 -1.92 15.99 8.82
N TYR A 99 -2.54 15.00 9.46
CA TYR A 99 -1.94 13.68 9.64
C TYR A 99 -2.16 12.81 8.41
N THR A 100 -1.16 12.01 8.04
CA THR A 100 -1.28 11.07 6.93
C THR A 100 -2.14 9.89 7.35
N ASP A 101 -3.35 9.80 6.84
CA ASP A 101 -4.34 8.77 7.19
C ASP A 101 -4.24 7.57 6.24
N ALA A 102 -3.84 7.80 4.98
CA ALA A 102 -3.73 6.72 4.01
C ALA A 102 -2.57 6.86 3.02
N LEU A 103 -2.13 5.69 2.55
CA LEU A 103 -1.22 5.51 1.44
C LEU A 103 -1.92 4.71 0.34
N GLN A 104 -2.12 5.32 -0.82
CA GLN A 104 -2.62 4.63 -2.01
C GLN A 104 -1.49 4.37 -3.00
N ILE A 105 -1.39 3.15 -3.51
CA ILE A 105 -0.33 2.71 -4.42
C ILE A 105 -0.97 2.03 -5.64
N GLU A 106 -0.63 2.50 -6.84
CA GLU A 106 -0.93 1.78 -8.07
C GLU A 106 0.26 0.88 -8.44
N PHE A 107 -0.05 -0.39 -8.68
CA PHE A 107 0.87 -1.37 -9.24
C PHE A 107 0.51 -1.67 -10.70
N THR A 108 1.47 -1.55 -11.62
CA THR A 108 1.26 -1.81 -13.05
C THR A 108 2.25 -2.83 -13.62
N ASP A 109 1.82 -3.52 -14.66
CA ASP A 109 2.71 -4.25 -15.55
C ASP A 109 3.18 -3.28 -16.65
N ARG A 110 4.49 -3.08 -16.80
CA ARG A 110 5.04 -2.18 -17.83
C ARG A 110 4.69 -2.62 -19.26
N VAL A 111 4.25 -3.86 -19.45
CA VAL A 111 3.98 -4.48 -20.76
C VAL A 111 2.49 -4.77 -20.99
N ARG A 112 1.68 -4.98 -19.93
CA ARG A 112 0.25 -5.32 -20.04
C ARG A 112 -0.64 -4.21 -19.48
N VAL A 113 -1.84 -4.05 -20.07
CA VAL A 113 -2.84 -3.01 -19.75
C VAL A 113 -3.56 -3.25 -18.40
N GLY A 114 -2.92 -3.89 -17.42
CA GLY A 114 -3.54 -4.24 -16.14
C GLY A 114 -2.83 -3.60 -14.96
N SER A 115 -3.49 -2.64 -14.32
CA SER A 115 -3.08 -2.09 -13.02
C SER A 115 -4.01 -2.54 -11.89
N VAL A 116 -3.48 -2.53 -10.67
CA VAL A 116 -4.24 -2.68 -9.43
C VAL A 116 -3.88 -1.53 -8.51
N THR A 117 -4.90 -0.85 -8.00
CA THR A 117 -4.72 0.23 -7.03
C THR A 117 -5.13 -0.28 -5.66
N ILE A 118 -4.23 -0.12 -4.69
CA ILE A 118 -4.40 -0.58 -3.31
C ILE A 118 -4.29 0.65 -2.41
N GLN A 119 -5.25 0.83 -1.52
CA GLN A 119 -5.21 1.84 -0.48
C GLN A 119 -4.99 1.17 0.88
N VAL A 120 -3.99 1.63 1.61
CA VAL A 120 -3.72 1.28 3.00
C VAL A 120 -4.12 2.47 3.86
N LEU A 121 -5.03 2.28 4.80
CA LEU A 121 -5.66 3.32 5.62
C LEU A 121 -5.46 2.98 7.10
N ALA A 122 -5.07 3.96 7.91
CA ALA A 122 -5.05 3.81 9.35
C ALA A 122 -6.45 4.06 9.93
N ILE A 123 -6.95 3.14 10.74
CA ILE A 123 -8.21 3.32 11.48
C ILE A 123 -8.07 2.62 12.83
N GLY A 124 -8.12 3.40 13.92
CA GLY A 124 -8.11 2.85 15.27
C GLY A 124 -6.84 2.08 15.57
N SER A 125 -5.69 2.70 15.28
CA SER A 125 -4.34 2.17 15.48
C SER A 125 -4.07 0.84 14.76
N ALA A 126 -4.79 0.58 13.68
CA ALA A 126 -4.62 -0.57 12.82
C ALA A 126 -4.70 -0.18 11.34
N LEU A 127 -4.04 -0.95 10.47
CA LEU A 127 -4.09 -0.78 9.03
C LEU A 127 -5.27 -1.56 8.44
N ARG A 128 -5.94 -0.93 7.48
CA ARG A 128 -6.98 -1.51 6.63
C ARG A 128 -6.52 -1.45 5.18
N VAL A 129 -6.76 -2.53 4.44
CA VAL A 129 -6.36 -2.67 3.04
C VAL A 129 -7.60 -2.72 2.16
N HIS A 130 -7.67 -1.80 1.20
CA HIS A 130 -8.77 -1.69 0.26
C HIS A 130 -8.25 -1.82 -1.17
N ALA A 131 -8.98 -2.58 -1.99
CA ALA A 131 -8.84 -2.52 -3.43
C ALA A 131 -9.60 -1.30 -3.95
N VAL A 132 -8.95 -0.45 -4.74
CA VAL A 132 -9.58 0.73 -5.35
C VAL A 132 -9.94 0.35 -6.78
N LEU A 133 -11.25 0.31 -7.05
CA LEU A 133 -11.78 -0.08 -8.35
C LEU A 133 -12.14 1.16 -9.17
N PRO A 134 -11.81 1.20 -10.47
CA PRO A 134 -12.28 2.26 -11.34
C PRO A 134 -13.81 2.20 -11.46
N VAL A 135 -14.42 3.37 -11.54
CA VAL A 135 -15.84 3.50 -11.87
C VAL A 135 -15.95 3.90 -13.34
N GLU A 136 -16.78 3.19 -14.11
CA GLU A 136 -17.01 3.54 -15.51
C GLU A 136 -17.59 4.95 -15.61
N THR A 137 -16.88 5.82 -16.32
CA THR A 137 -17.38 7.15 -16.65
C THR A 137 -18.25 7.06 -17.90
N PRO A 138 -19.48 7.61 -17.90
CA PRO A 138 -20.30 7.65 -19.09
C PRO A 138 -19.63 8.48 -20.19
N LEU A 139 -20.05 8.29 -21.44
CA LEU A 139 -19.63 9.16 -22.54
C LEU A 139 -20.06 10.60 -22.24
N LEU A 140 -19.08 11.51 -22.10
CA LEU A 140 -19.32 12.92 -21.78
C LEU A 140 -19.64 13.78 -23.02
N VAL A 141 -19.84 13.16 -24.18
CA VAL A 141 -20.15 13.88 -25.42
C VAL A 141 -21.65 14.13 -25.47
N ARG A 142 -22.07 15.41 -25.43
CA ARG A 142 -23.44 15.76 -25.82
C ARG A 142 -23.63 15.38 -27.29
N PRO A 143 -24.71 14.67 -27.66
CA PRO A 143 -25.07 14.52 -29.07
C PRO A 143 -25.15 15.90 -29.73
N PRO A 144 -24.74 16.07 -30.99
CA PRO A 144 -24.95 17.31 -31.70
C PRO A 144 -26.44 17.67 -31.64
N ALA A 145 -26.74 18.95 -31.37
CA ALA A 145 -28.10 19.45 -31.45
C ALA A 145 -28.60 19.25 -32.88
N GLY A 146 -29.63 18.43 -33.04
CA GLY A 146 -30.37 18.28 -34.30
C GLY A 146 -31.21 19.50 -34.60
#